data_AF-A0A6G3WVG1-F1
#
_entry.id   AF-A0A6G3WVG1-F1
#
_cell.length_a   1.000
_cell.length_b   1.000
_cell.length_c   1.000
_cell.angle_alpha   90.00
_cell.angle_beta   90.00
_cell.angle_gamma   90.00
#
_symmetry.space_group_name_H-M   'P 1'
#
loop_
_entity.id
_entity.type
_entity.pdbx_description
1 polymer ?
#
loop_
_entity_poly.entity_id
_entity_poly.type
_entity_poly.pdbx_seq_one_letter_code
_entity_poly.pdbx_strand_id
1 'polypeptide(L)' 'RNFSAGGELYTTLEVWTSQVKTVLQMFAHISNHLDYSKKSHANDEVEIAATLRGRDGSAVPVSELQKYVK' A
#
# COMPACT_ATOMS: atom_id res chain seq x y z
N ARG A 1 -44.48 20.46 13.51
CA ARG A 1 -43.38 21.23 14.13
C ARG A 1 -42.00 20.56 14.02
N ASN A 2 -41.87 19.32 13.48
CA ASN A 2 -40.58 18.60 13.39
C ASN A 2 -39.89 18.65 12.00
N PHE A 3 -40.36 19.48 11.07
CA PHE A 3 -39.83 19.50 9.69
C PHE A 3 -38.44 20.17 9.56
N SER A 4 -38.05 21.07 10.47
CA SER A 4 -36.71 21.70 10.42
C SER A 4 -35.55 20.75 10.67
N ALA A 5 -35.74 19.68 11.46
CA ALA A 5 -34.68 18.72 11.73
C ALA A 5 -34.38 17.78 10.55
N GLY A 6 -35.33 17.61 9.62
CA GLY A 6 -35.18 16.69 8.49
C GLY A 6 -34.05 17.06 7.53
N GLY A 7 -33.89 18.35 7.23
CA GLY A 7 -32.82 18.85 6.35
C GLY A 7 -31.43 18.68 6.95
N GLU A 8 -31.27 18.98 8.24
CA GLU A 8 -30.00 18.82 8.95
C GLU A 8 -29.60 17.34 9.10
N LEU A 9 -30.58 16.46 9.38
CA LEU A 9 -30.34 15.02 9.42
C LEU A 9 -29.96 14.44 8.05
N TYR A 10 -30.59 14.93 6.98
CA TYR A 10 -30.23 14.53 5.61
C TYR A 10 -28.80 14.96 5.27
N THR A 11 -28.44 16.21 5.58
CA THR A 11 -27.06 16.72 5.39
C THR A 11 -26.05 15.90 6.18
N THR A 12 -26.36 15.55 7.43
CA THR A 12 -25.51 14.71 8.27
C THR A 12 -25.30 13.32 7.64
N LEU A 13 -26.36 12.73 7.09
CA LEU A 13 -26.30 11.44 6.39
C LEU A 13 -25.42 11.52 5.13
N GLU A 14 -25.54 12.59 4.34
CA GLU A 14 -24.71 12.81 3.15
C GLU A 14 -23.22 12.93 3.50
N VAL A 15 -22.90 13.75 4.51
CA VAL A 15 -21.52 13.94 4.97
C VAL A 15 -20.94 12.62 5.48
N TRP A 16 -21.69 11.90 6.33
CA TRP A 16 -21.25 10.60 6.85
C TRP A 16 -21.01 9.59 5.73
N THR A 17 -21.94 9.51 4.77
CA THR A 17 -21.81 8.64 3.60
C THR A 17 -20.56 8.97 2.79
N SER A 18 -20.28 10.25 2.57
CA SER A 18 -19.09 10.71 1.85
C SER A 18 -17.80 10.35 2.58
N GLN A 19 -17.76 10.53 3.90
CA GLN A 19 -16.60 10.20 4.72
C GLN A 19 -16.31 8.70 4.72
N VAL A 20 -17.33 7.86 4.88
CA VAL A 20 -17.16 6.39 4.84
C VAL A 20 -16.63 5.94 3.47
N LYS A 21 -17.14 6.51 2.37
CA LYS A 21 -16.63 6.23 1.02
C LYS A 21 -15.16 6.65 0.87
N THR A 22 -14.77 7.78 1.43
CA THR A 22 -13.39 8.27 1.40
C THR A 22 -12.45 7.29 2.12
N VAL A 23 -12.81 6.83 3.31
CA VAL A 23 -12.01 5.85 4.06
C VAL A 23 -11.87 4.53 3.30
N LEU A 24 -12.96 4.05 2.68
CA LEU A 24 -12.92 2.84 1.86
C LEU A 24 -11.97 2.98 0.67
N GLN A 25 -11.99 4.13 -0.02
CA GLN A 25 -11.08 4.42 -1.12
C GLN A 25 -9.62 4.52 -0.66
N MET A 26 -9.36 5.09 0.51
CA MET A 26 -8.02 5.12 1.10
C MET A 26 -7.50 3.70 1.39
N PHE A 27 -8.34 2.80 1.94
CA PHE A 27 -7.93 1.42 2.12
C PHE A 27 -7.66 0.70 0.79
N ALA A 28 -8.50 0.90 -0.22
CA ALA A 28 -8.24 0.34 -1.55
C ALA A 28 -6.90 0.86 -2.12
N HIS A 29 -6.62 2.16 -1.96
CA HIS A 29 -5.38 2.77 -2.42
C HIS A 29 -4.15 2.23 -1.67
N ILE A 30 -4.21 2.13 -0.34
CA ILE A 30 -3.13 1.57 0.48
C ILE A 30 -2.87 0.11 0.12
N SER A 31 -3.92 -0.70 0.00
CA SER A 31 -3.80 -2.12 -0.38
C SER A 31 -3.17 -2.29 -1.76
N ASN A 32 -3.62 -1.53 -2.75
CA ASN A 32 -3.04 -1.55 -4.09
C ASN A 32 -1.56 -1.15 -4.07
N HIS A 33 -1.20 -0.14 -3.27
CA HIS A 33 0.18 0.29 -3.13
C HIS A 33 1.07 -0.77 -2.45
N LEU A 34 0.57 -1.44 -1.40
CA LEU A 34 1.29 -2.54 -0.75
C LEU A 34 1.49 -3.72 -1.70
N ASP A 35 0.47 -4.09 -2.48
CA ASP A 35 0.58 -5.14 -3.49
C ASP A 35 1.59 -4.80 -4.58
N TYR A 36 1.63 -3.54 -5.02
CA TYR A 36 2.62 -3.05 -5.96
C TYR A 36 4.04 -3.14 -5.38
N SER A 37 4.27 -2.58 -4.18
CA SER A 37 5.59 -2.59 -3.54
C SER A 37 6.09 -4.01 -3.29
N LYS A 38 5.20 -4.93 -2.88
CA LYS A 38 5.54 -6.36 -2.72
C LYS A 38 6.00 -6.99 -4.04
N LYS A 39 5.29 -6.72 -5.14
CA LYS A 39 5.68 -7.22 -6.48
C LYS A 39 6.99 -6.61 -6.95
N SER A 40 7.21 -5.32 -6.71
CA SER A 40 8.46 -4.64 -7.05
C SER A 40 9.64 -5.28 -6.32
N HIS A 41 9.54 -5.48 -5.00
CA HIS A 41 10.61 -6.12 -4.23
C HIS A 41 10.89 -7.56 -4.66
N ALA A 42 9.86 -8.33 -5.02
CA ALA A 42 10.07 -9.67 -5.57
C ALA A 42 10.82 -9.64 -6.91
N ASN A 43 10.59 -8.63 -7.75
CA ASN A 43 11.35 -8.45 -8.98
C ASN A 43 12.80 -8.03 -8.70
N ASP A 44 13.01 -7.11 -7.75
CA ASP A 44 14.35 -6.69 -7.33
C ASP A 44 15.18 -7.89 -6.81
N GLU A 45 14.55 -8.78 -6.04
CA GLU A 45 15.19 -10.03 -5.57
C GLU A 45 15.65 -10.91 -6.74
N VAL A 46 14.83 -11.06 -7.79
CA VAL A 46 15.18 -11.85 -8.98
C VAL A 46 16.32 -11.18 -9.75
N GLU A 47 16.26 -9.86 -9.95
CA GLU A 47 17.29 -9.12 -10.68
C GLU A 47 18.65 -9.17 -9.96
N ILE A 48 18.65 -8.97 -8.65
CA ILE A 48 19.86 -9.04 -7.82
C ILE A 48 20.43 -10.47 -7.83
N ALA A 49 19.58 -11.50 -7.68
CA ALA A 49 20.03 -12.89 -7.76
C ALA A 49 20.61 -13.26 -9.15
N ALA A 50 20.12 -12.65 -10.22
CA ALA A 50 20.60 -12.88 -11.58
C ALA A 50 21.94 -12.17 -11.85
N THR A 51 22.10 -10.95 -11.35
CA THR A 51 23.24 -10.07 -11.67
C THR A 51 24.39 -10.16 -10.65
N LEU A 52 24.10 -10.47 -9.39
CA LEU A 52 25.07 -10.55 -8.30
C LEU A 52 25.24 -11.98 -7.82
N ARG A 53 26.47 -12.48 -7.94
CA ARG A 53 26.87 -13.84 -7.53
C ARG A 53 27.84 -13.79 -6.36
N GLY A 54 27.66 -14.71 -5.43
CA GLY A 54 28.63 -14.96 -4.37
C GLY A 54 29.95 -15.46 -4.95
N ARG A 55 31.01 -15.41 -4.15
CA ARG A 55 32.33 -15.93 -4.55
C ARG A 55 32.31 -17.43 -4.91
N ASP A 56 31.34 -18.15 -4.36
CA ASP A 56 31.05 -19.56 -4.63
C ASP A 56 30.09 -19.78 -5.83
N GLY A 57 29.66 -18.71 -6.51
CA GLY A 57 28.71 -18.76 -7.62
C GLY A 57 27.24 -18.84 -7.22
N SER A 58 26.95 -18.88 -5.91
CA SER A 58 25.57 -18.86 -5.39
C SER A 58 24.87 -17.52 -5.67
N ALA A 59 23.55 -17.52 -5.71
CA ALA A 59 22.77 -16.29 -5.81
C ALA A 59 22.86 -15.51 -4.49
N VAL A 60 23.06 -14.18 -4.57
CA VAL A 60 23.13 -13.32 -3.39
C VAL A 60 21.73 -12.75 -3.08
N PRO A 61 21.18 -12.95 -1.88
CA PRO A 61 19.91 -12.34 -1.51
C PRO A 61 20.11 -10.85 -1.15
N VAL A 62 19.06 -10.04 -1.34
CA VAL A 62 19.08 -8.59 -1.09
C VAL A 62 19.43 -8.24 0.36
N SER A 63 19.06 -9.10 1.32
CA SER A 63 19.38 -8.92 2.74
C SER A 63 20.89 -8.86 3.02
N GLU A 64 21.72 -9.48 2.18
CA GLU A 64 23.18 -9.41 2.31
C GLU A 64 23.72 -8.02 1.92
N LEU A 65 23.06 -7.31 1.00
CA LEU A 65 23.44 -5.95 0.61
C LEU A 65 23.25 -4.94 1.73
N GLN A 66 22.25 -5.15 2.61
CA GLN A 66 21.99 -4.28 3.77
C GLN A 66 23.17 -4.22 4.75
N LYS A 67 24.09 -5.20 4.70
CA LYS A 67 25.32 -5.16 5.52
C LYS A 67 26.31 -4.09 5.05
N TYR A 68 26.22 -3.65 3.80
CA TYR A 68 27.19 -2.77 3.15
C TYR A 68 26.66 -1.35 2.90
N VAL A 69 25.35 -1.14 3.00
CA VAL A 69 24.71 0.16 2.81
C VAL A 69 24.15 0.63 4.16
N LYS A 70 24.70 1.73 4.69
CA LYS A 70 24.25 2.40 5.92
C LYS A 70 23.36 3.60 5.59
#